data_AF-A0AAU0VXT4-F1
#
_entry.id   AF-A0AAU0VXT4-F1
#
_cell.length_a   1.000
_cell.length_b   1.000
_cell.length_c   1.000
_cell.angle_alpha   90.00
_cell.angle_beta   90.00
_cell.angle_gamma   90.00
#
_symmetry.space_group_name_H-M   'P 1'
#
loop_
_entity.id
_entity.type
_entity.pdbx_description
1 polymer ?
#
loop_
_entity_poly.entity_id
_entity_poly.type
_entity_poly.pdbx_seq_one_letter_code
_entity_poly.pdbx_strand_id
1 'polypeptide(L)'
;MSSHTLTPLGGAPAGRTVRVGWDAPLASFFAIAWDEPADEDDEPDYLAFAGAAPYDVSEVDTVLELVGPYAVVPEDLRAQLLNDRAAEGERFRGRPATELVGALALPHARTPRQADAIRAALR
;
A
#
# COMPACT_ATOMS: atom_id res chain seq x y z
N MET A 1 -10.28 -1.20 -4.78
CA MET A 1 -9.14 -0.55 -4.12
C MET A 1 -9.72 0.57 -3.33
N SER A 2 -9.79 0.37 -2.02
CA SER A 2 -10.21 1.40 -1.09
C SER A 2 -9.03 2.32 -0.82
N SER A 3 -9.31 3.57 -0.47
CA SER A 3 -8.28 4.56 -0.26
C SER A 3 -8.76 5.63 0.69
N HIS A 4 -7.93 5.95 1.68
CA HIS A 4 -8.15 6.98 2.69
C HIS A 4 -7.00 7.97 2.65
N THR A 5 -7.33 9.24 2.47
CA THR A 5 -6.36 10.34 2.56
C THR A 5 -6.32 10.83 4.00
N LEU A 6 -5.14 10.88 4.60
CA LEU A 6 -4.96 11.28 5.99
C LEU A 6 -4.55 12.76 6.07
N THR A 7 -4.88 13.40 7.19
CA THR A 7 -4.44 14.76 7.46
C THR A 7 -2.95 14.77 7.81
N PRO A 8 -2.09 15.50 7.08
CA PRO A 8 -0.67 15.63 7.43
C PRO A 8 -0.46 16.21 8.83
N LEU A 9 0.65 15.87 9.47
CA LEU A 9 1.02 16.46 10.77
C LEU A 9 1.26 17.97 10.65
N GLY A 10 1.06 18.69 11.76
CA GLY A 10 1.33 20.13 11.83
C GLY A 10 2.80 20.45 11.48
N GLY A 11 3.00 21.45 10.62
CA GLY A 11 4.32 21.84 10.12
C GLY A 11 4.81 21.06 8.90
N ALA A 12 4.02 20.13 8.36
CA ALA A 12 4.29 19.54 7.05
C ALA A 12 4.23 20.59 5.92
N PRO A 13 4.95 20.39 4.81
CA PRO A 13 4.80 21.19 3.59
C PRO A 13 3.35 21.20 3.11
N ALA A 14 2.91 22.30 2.51
CA ALA A 14 1.54 22.47 2.02
C ALA A 14 1.15 21.42 0.95
N GLY A 15 2.14 20.90 0.21
CA GLY A 15 1.97 19.84 -0.77
C GLY A 15 2.01 18.41 -0.21
N ARG A 16 2.06 18.21 1.11
CA ARG A 16 2.13 16.85 1.66
C ARG A 16 0.81 16.10 1.46
N THR A 17 0.90 14.93 0.83
CA THR A 17 -0.21 13.98 0.73
C THR A 17 0.17 12.66 1.38
N VAL A 18 -0.74 12.12 2.21
CA VAL A 18 -0.60 10.79 2.82
C VAL A 18 -1.83 9.97 2.52
N ARG A 19 -1.65 8.78 1.95
CA ARG A 19 -2.72 7.89 1.51
C ARG A 19 -2.46 6.46 1.91
N VAL A 20 -3.50 5.79 2.40
CA VAL A 20 -3.47 4.37 2.77
C VAL A 20 -4.68 3.65 2.23
N GLY A 21 -4.64 2.33 2.13
CA GLY A 21 -5.80 1.57 1.68
C GLY A 21 -5.53 0.08 1.46
N TRP A 22 -6.52 -0.58 0.86
CA TRP A 22 -6.44 -1.98 0.44
C TRP A 22 -6.51 -2.09 -1.08
N ASP A 23 -5.55 -2.80 -1.67
CA ASP A 23 -5.54 -3.18 -3.08
C ASP A 23 -5.87 -4.67 -3.21
N ALA A 24 -7.15 -4.97 -3.47
CA ALA A 24 -7.62 -6.33 -3.71
C ALA A 24 -6.96 -7.02 -4.91
N PRO A 25 -6.76 -6.35 -6.08
CA PRO A 25 -5.92 -6.87 -7.16
C PRO A 25 -4.52 -7.31 -6.73
N LEU A 26 -3.85 -6.60 -5.82
CA LEU A 26 -2.52 -6.97 -5.33
C LEU A 26 -2.55 -7.80 -4.03
N ALA A 27 -3.72 -8.03 -3.43
CA ALA A 27 -3.81 -8.71 -2.14
C ALA A 27 -2.93 -8.05 -1.05
N SER A 28 -2.83 -6.71 -1.09
CA SER A 28 -1.91 -5.96 -0.25
C SER A 28 -2.57 -4.70 0.29
N PHE A 29 -2.27 -4.35 1.53
CA PHE A 29 -2.43 -2.97 1.98
C PHE A 29 -1.39 -2.08 1.29
N PHE A 30 -1.62 -0.78 1.24
CA PHE A 30 -0.65 0.18 0.74
C PHE A 30 -0.56 1.42 1.65
N ALA A 31 0.62 2.05 1.59
CA ALA A 31 0.94 3.29 2.27
C ALA A 31 1.80 4.15 1.34
N ILE A 32 1.34 5.36 1.04
CA ILE A 32 2.07 6.31 0.22
C ILE A 32 2.04 7.67 0.92
N ALA A 33 3.20 8.24 1.17
CA ALA A 33 3.35 9.61 1.64
C ALA A 33 4.35 10.32 0.74
N TRP A 34 3.99 11.49 0.24
CA TRP A 34 4.86 12.28 -0.62
C TRP A 34 4.62 13.78 -0.42
N ASP A 35 5.63 14.56 -0.76
CA ASP A 35 5.49 16.01 -0.94
C ASP A 35 5.44 16.32 -2.44
N GLU A 36 4.49 17.18 -2.84
CA GLU A 36 4.52 17.75 -4.19
C GLU A 36 5.84 18.49 -4.42
N PRO A 37 6.45 18.35 -5.61
CA PRO A 37 7.67 19.04 -5.95
C PRO A 37 7.45 20.57 -5.99
N ALA A 38 8.52 21.33 -5.78
CA ALA A 38 8.47 22.78 -5.86
C ALA A 38 8.30 23.28 -7.31
N ASP A 39 8.86 22.54 -8.26
CA ASP A 39 8.78 22.78 -9.70
C ASP A 39 8.04 21.62 -10.39
N GLU A 40 7.18 21.92 -11.37
CA GLU A 40 6.32 20.92 -12.03
C GLU A 40 7.08 19.84 -12.82
N ASP A 41 8.34 20.09 -13.17
CA ASP A 41 9.20 19.16 -13.93
C ASP A 41 9.94 18.16 -13.02
N ASP A 42 9.88 18.32 -11.70
CA ASP A 42 10.58 17.46 -10.73
C ASP A 42 9.73 16.25 -10.29
N GLU A 43 10.40 15.19 -9.84
CA GLU A 43 9.72 14.02 -9.27
C GLU A 43 9.23 14.30 -7.83
N PRO A 44 8.08 13.72 -7.42
CA PRO A 44 7.63 13.80 -6.04
C PRO A 44 8.63 13.19 -5.06
N ASP A 45 8.83 13.83 -3.92
CA ASP A 45 9.66 13.27 -2.85
C ASP A 45 8.84 12.28 -2.02
N TYR A 46 9.04 10.99 -2.27
CA TYR A 46 8.33 9.91 -1.56
C TYR A 46 8.95 9.63 -0.18
N LEU A 47 8.20 10.01 0.85
CA LEU A 47 8.54 9.78 2.26
C LEU A 47 8.19 8.35 2.72
N ALA A 48 7.17 7.75 2.10
CA ALA A 48 6.80 6.36 2.26
C ALA A 48 6.20 5.81 0.95
N PHE A 49 6.58 4.59 0.59
CA PHE A 49 6.02 3.89 -0.58
C PHE A 49 6.02 2.37 -0.38
N ALA A 50 4.85 1.81 -0.07
CA ALA A 50 4.66 0.38 0.15
C ALA A 50 3.31 -0.11 -0.38
N GLY A 51 3.21 -1.40 -0.70
CA GLY A 51 2.00 -2.03 -1.22
C GLY A 51 1.90 -2.07 -2.74
N ALA A 52 3.01 -1.82 -3.44
CA ALA A 52 3.03 -1.74 -4.91
C ALA A 52 3.31 -3.09 -5.61
N ALA A 53 3.36 -4.18 -4.85
CA ALA A 53 3.55 -5.53 -5.36
C ALA A 53 2.55 -6.50 -4.71
N PRO A 54 2.27 -7.66 -5.35
CA PRO A 54 1.39 -8.64 -4.76
C PRO A 54 1.89 -9.11 -3.38
N TYR A 55 0.98 -9.15 -2.41
CA TYR A 55 1.26 -9.57 -1.02
C TYR A 55 2.38 -8.80 -0.31
N ASP A 56 2.67 -7.56 -0.73
CA ASP A 56 3.77 -6.75 -0.18
C ASP A 56 3.55 -6.37 1.29
N VAL A 57 2.35 -5.90 1.64
CA VAL A 57 1.95 -5.53 3.01
C VAL A 57 0.69 -6.29 3.40
N SER A 58 0.86 -7.27 4.30
CA SER A 58 -0.24 -8.14 4.73
C SER A 58 -0.90 -7.77 6.06
N GLU A 59 -0.22 -6.93 6.85
CA GLU A 59 -0.66 -6.51 8.18
C GLU A 59 -1.04 -5.02 8.15
N VAL A 60 -2.21 -4.70 8.71
CA VAL A 60 -2.70 -3.32 8.77
C VAL A 60 -1.79 -2.43 9.61
N ASP A 61 -1.22 -2.97 10.68
CA ASP A 61 -0.38 -2.21 11.62
C ASP A 61 0.91 -1.72 10.95
N THR A 62 1.46 -2.47 9.98
CA THR A 62 2.60 -2.01 9.16
C THR A 62 2.28 -0.74 8.37
N VAL A 63 1.06 -0.63 7.84
CA VAL A 63 0.64 0.60 7.14
C VAL A 63 0.52 1.78 8.09
N LEU A 64 -0.04 1.56 9.28
CA LEU A 64 -0.20 2.62 10.29
C LEU A 64 1.16 3.10 10.81
N GLU A 65 2.10 2.19 11.04
CA GLU A 65 3.48 2.50 11.42
C GLU A 65 4.21 3.30 10.35
N LEU A 66 4.06 2.92 9.07
CA LEU A 66 4.70 3.61 7.94
C LEU A 66 4.24 5.07 7.77
N VAL A 67 2.97 5.36 8.05
CA VAL A 67 2.40 6.71 7.86
C VAL A 67 2.36 7.56 9.12
N GLY A 68 2.51 6.94 10.30
CA GLY A 68 2.50 7.63 11.60
C GLY A 68 3.44 8.83 11.70
N PRO A 69 4.66 8.80 11.13
CA PRO A 69 5.57 9.95 11.13
C PRO A 69 5.10 11.15 10.27
N TYR A 70 4.09 10.97 9.42
CA TYR A 70 3.73 11.95 8.38
C TYR A 70 2.30 12.48 8.49
N ALA A 71 1.39 11.73 9.14
CA ALA A 71 -0.01 12.10 9.25
C ALA A 71 -0.61 11.80 10.63
N VAL A 72 -1.69 12.50 10.94
CA VAL A 72 -2.58 12.15 12.05
C VAL A 72 -3.29 10.85 11.69
N VAL A 73 -3.08 9.81 12.48
CA VAL A 73 -3.73 8.50 12.32
C VAL A 73 -5.03 8.47 13.13
N PRO A 74 -6.22 8.43 12.50
CA PRO A 74 -7.49 8.30 13.21
C PRO A 74 -7.58 6.98 13.97
N GLU A 75 -8.20 6.99 15.15
CA GLU A 75 -8.34 5.80 16.01
C GLU A 75 -9.09 4.65 15.32
N ASP A 76 -10.04 4.97 14.45
CA ASP A 76 -10.89 4.01 13.74
C ASP A 76 -10.32 3.53 12.39
N LEU A 77 -9.25 4.16 11.89
CA LEU A 77 -8.66 3.83 10.58
C LEU A 77 -8.27 2.36 10.46
N ARG A 78 -7.75 1.77 11.55
CA ARG A 78 -7.41 0.35 11.59
C ARG A 78 -8.62 -0.53 11.28
N ALA A 79 -9.76 -0.24 11.91
CA ALA A 79 -10.99 -1.00 11.71
C ALA A 79 -11.54 -0.77 10.30
N GLN A 80 -11.46 0.46 9.78
CA GLN A 80 -11.85 0.78 8.40
C GLN A 80 -11.04 -0.02 7.37
N LEU A 81 -9.71 -0.05 7.48
CA LEU A 81 -8.85 -0.81 6.56
C LEU A 81 -9.11 -2.32 6.60
N LEU A 82 -9.36 -2.88 7.78
CA LEU A 82 -9.73 -4.29 7.92
C LEU A 82 -11.10 -4.59 7.29
N ASN A 83 -12.07 -3.68 7.45
CA ASN A 83 -13.38 -3.79 6.82
C ASN A 83 -13.28 -3.70 5.29
N ASP A 84 -12.45 -2.80 4.76
CA ASP A 84 -12.20 -2.69 3.33
C ASP A 84 -11.61 -3.98 2.75
N ARG A 85 -10.59 -4.54 3.42
CA ARG A 85 -10.01 -5.85 3.05
C ARG A 85 -11.08 -6.95 3.05
N ALA A 86 -11.93 -6.98 4.07
CA ALA A 86 -13.00 -7.98 4.17
C ALA A 86 -14.07 -7.81 3.08
N ALA A 87 -14.46 -6.56 2.77
CA ALA A 87 -15.48 -6.24 1.79
C ALA A 87 -15.00 -6.46 0.35
N GLU A 88 -13.76 -6.08 0.04
CA GLU A 88 -13.20 -6.26 -1.30
C GLU A 88 -12.68 -7.68 -1.54
N GLY A 89 -12.19 -8.33 -0.48
CA GLY A 89 -11.55 -9.63 -0.52
C GLY A 89 -10.16 -9.60 -1.17
N GLU A 90 -9.59 -10.79 -1.32
CA GLU A 90 -8.35 -11.00 -2.06
C GLU A 90 -8.67 -11.39 -3.51
N ARG A 91 -8.14 -10.64 -4.48
CA ARG A 91 -8.43 -10.89 -5.90
C ARG A 91 -7.18 -11.03 -6.75
N PHE A 92 -6.00 -11.19 -6.15
CA PHE A 92 -4.79 -11.44 -6.92
C PHE A 92 -4.82 -12.83 -7.56
N ARG A 93 -5.37 -13.86 -6.90
CA ARG A 93 -5.40 -15.23 -7.42
C ARG A 93 -6.45 -15.42 -8.52
N GLY A 94 -6.16 -16.31 -9.47
CA GLY A 94 -7.12 -16.77 -10.49
C GLY A 94 -7.51 -15.70 -11.52
N ARG A 95 -6.73 -14.60 -11.64
CA ARG A 95 -6.94 -13.59 -12.68
C ARG A 95 -6.00 -13.85 -13.85
N PRO A 96 -6.40 -13.48 -15.09
CA PRO A 96 -5.50 -13.56 -16.24
C PRO A 96 -4.16 -12.84 -16.03
N ALA A 97 -4.16 -11.72 -15.31
CA ALA A 97 -2.95 -10.94 -15.03
C ALA A 97 -2.04 -11.55 -13.95
N THR A 98 -2.52 -12.53 -13.16
CA THR A 98 -1.77 -13.11 -12.03
C THR A 98 -0.46 -13.72 -12.46
N GLU A 99 -0.45 -14.45 -13.58
CA GLU A 99 0.75 -15.11 -14.09
C GLU A 99 1.84 -14.10 -14.42
N LEU A 100 1.51 -13.09 -15.22
CA LEU A 100 2.46 -12.06 -15.65
C LEU A 100 2.95 -11.23 -14.45
N VAL A 101 2.03 -10.68 -13.65
CA VAL A 101 2.38 -9.82 -12.52
C VAL A 101 3.13 -10.60 -11.45
N GLY A 102 2.71 -11.83 -11.15
CA GLY A 102 3.38 -12.68 -10.17
C GLY A 102 4.79 -13.09 -10.61
N ALA A 103 4.97 -13.45 -11.89
CA ALA A 103 6.29 -13.77 -12.42
C ALA A 103 7.25 -12.56 -12.40
N LEU A 104 6.74 -11.36 -12.72
CA LEU A 104 7.52 -10.12 -12.66
C LEU A 104 7.84 -9.70 -11.22
N ALA A 105 6.91 -9.91 -10.28
CA ALA A 105 7.10 -9.51 -8.88
C ALA A 105 7.97 -10.47 -8.06
N LEU A 106 7.99 -11.77 -8.40
CA LEU A 106 8.66 -12.81 -7.59
C LEU A 106 10.16 -12.54 -7.34
N PRO A 107 10.97 -12.09 -8.32
CA PRO A 107 12.37 -11.73 -8.08
C PRO A 107 12.56 -10.54 -7.13
N HIS A 108 11.53 -9.71 -6.99
CA HIS A 108 11.53 -8.49 -6.18
C HIS A 108 10.76 -8.65 -4.86
N ALA A 109 10.35 -9.88 -4.51
CA ALA A 109 9.72 -10.15 -3.24
C ALA A 109 10.65 -9.75 -2.09
N ARG A 110 10.15 -8.91 -1.19
CA ARG A 110 10.90 -8.33 -0.08
C ARG A 110 11.09 -9.30 1.08
N THR A 111 10.25 -10.33 1.16
CA THR A 111 10.32 -11.36 2.20
C THR A 111 10.09 -12.76 1.64
N PRO A 112 10.61 -13.82 2.29
CA PRO A 112 10.30 -15.20 1.93
C PRO A 112 8.79 -15.49 1.96
N ARG A 113 8.07 -14.94 2.95
CA ARG A 113 6.62 -15.06 3.07
C ARG A 113 5.88 -14.49 1.85
N GLN A 114 6.29 -13.32 1.38
CA GLN A 114 5.73 -12.72 0.16
C GLN A 114 6.02 -13.61 -1.05
N ALA A 115 7.26 -14.07 -1.22
CA ALA A 115 7.63 -14.93 -2.34
C ALA A 115 6.80 -16.23 -2.36
N ASP A 116 6.57 -16.84 -1.19
CA ASP A 116 5.76 -18.05 -1.06
C ASP A 116 4.27 -17.79 -1.35
N ALA A 117 3.74 -16.63 -0.92
CA ALA A 117 2.37 -16.22 -1.24
C ALA A 117 2.18 -16.02 -2.76
N ILE A 118 3.15 -15.38 -3.43
CA ILE A 118 3.16 -15.21 -4.89
C ILE A 118 3.21 -16.58 -5.57
N ARG A 119 4.13 -17.47 -5.18
CA ARG A 119 4.20 -18.84 -5.75
C ARG A 119 2.92 -19.63 -5.54
N ALA A 120 2.27 -19.50 -4.39
CA ALA A 120 1.01 -20.16 -4.12
C ALA A 120 -0.14 -19.61 -4.98
N ALA A 121 -0.09 -18.32 -5.35
CA ALA A 121 -1.07 -17.70 -6.23
C ALA A 121 -0.92 -18.08 -7.71
N LEU A 122 0.26 -18.57 -8.11
CA LEU A 122 0.57 -19.01 -9.47
C LEU A 122 0.27 -20.50 -9.73
N ARG A 123 -0.26 -21.22 -8.74
CA ARG A 123 -0.64 -22.64 -8.83
C ARG A 123 -2.15 -22.77 -9.01
#